data_AF-A0A2V9KQX9-F1
#
_entry.id   AF-A0A2V9KQX9-F1
#
_cell.length_a   1.000
_cell.length_b   1.000
_cell.length_c   1.000
_cell.angle_alpha   90.00
_cell.angle_beta   90.00
_cell.angle_gamma   90.00
#
_symmetry.space_group_name_H-M   'P 1'
#
loop_
_entity.id
_entity.type
_entity.pdbx_description
1 polymer ?
#
loop_
_entity_poly.entity_id
_entity_poly.type
_entity_poly.pdbx_seq_one_letter_code
_entity_poly.pdbx_strand_id
1 'polypeptide(L)'
;MALLVVVRFVVELAGASEDSSRLLSSTGAVLLVAIYLGAVAPLHGVRRSVKLVIPGAALAAWTQVWAALITFISGAFELQRSHFASPQDRGNWAHLGGHLLGHMLAIIPFSVVILLVMATMFLLWRWPITVAPGAVLGALVIVRFFAEALGMAATTSAAWSSSVGLLLCAIYLGGVASGYGFTRYRQLLVPALVIGLTWRFWVLLAAMLSAAVPSFKTHFFDPSQGTDASRLTRYIAGEFLAAGLFAGIFAWGIAAWTLRVVRPADEVRP
;
A
#
# COMPACT_ATOMS: atom_id res chain seq x y z
N MET A 1 -0.33 14.07 -8.48
CA MET A 1 0.92 13.29 -8.35
C MET A 1 2.16 14.12 -8.62
N ALA A 2 2.34 14.69 -9.81
CA ALA A 2 3.43 15.65 -10.07
C ALA A 2 3.52 16.75 -9.00
N LEU A 3 2.36 17.30 -8.60
CA LEU A 3 2.27 18.29 -7.53
C LEU A 3 2.87 17.81 -6.21
N LEU A 4 2.77 16.54 -5.83
CA LEU A 4 3.35 16.06 -4.56
C LEU A 4 4.88 16.01 -4.62
N VAL A 5 5.45 15.61 -5.76
CA VAL A 5 6.90 15.62 -5.96
C VAL A 5 7.41 17.06 -5.96
N VAL A 6 6.70 17.96 -6.64
CA VAL A 6 7.00 19.40 -6.69
C VAL A 6 6.85 20.06 -5.30
N VAL A 7 5.76 19.79 -4.58
CA VAL A 7 5.52 20.33 -3.23
C VAL A 7 6.59 19.85 -2.27
N ARG A 8 6.93 18.55 -2.28
CA ARG A 8 8.03 18.02 -1.47
C ARG A 8 9.34 18.76 -1.78
N PHE A 9 9.69 18.91 -3.06
CA PHE A 9 10.88 19.62 -3.48
C PHE A 9 10.90 21.08 -3.01
N VAL A 10 9.78 21.81 -3.15
CA VAL A 10 9.65 23.20 -2.69
C VAL A 10 9.76 23.29 -1.15
N VAL A 11 9.16 22.35 -0.42
CA VAL A 11 9.22 22.28 1.05
C VAL A 11 10.64 21.99 1.54
N GLU A 12 11.38 21.10 0.86
CA GLU A 12 12.79 20.82 1.14
C GLU A 12 13.67 22.06 0.88
N LEU A 13 13.44 22.78 -0.23
CA LEU A 13 14.16 24.03 -0.53
C LEU A 13 13.87 25.16 0.47
N ALA A 14 12.61 25.24 0.94
CA ALA A 14 12.18 26.21 1.94
C ALA A 14 12.79 25.94 3.35
N GLY A 15 13.50 24.82 3.53
CA GLY A 15 14.21 24.51 4.78
C GLY A 15 13.33 23.85 5.84
N ALA A 16 12.21 23.21 5.46
CA ALA A 16 11.43 22.42 6.39
C ALA A 16 12.29 21.29 6.98
N SER A 17 12.02 20.94 8.24
CA SER A 17 12.68 19.80 8.91
C SER A 17 12.55 18.53 8.07
N GLU A 18 13.59 17.71 8.09
CA GLU A 18 13.65 16.45 7.35
C GLU A 18 12.45 15.55 7.69
N ASP A 19 11.97 15.59 8.93
CA ASP A 19 10.77 14.86 9.38
C ASP A 19 9.48 15.31 8.68
N SER A 20 9.35 16.60 8.36
CA SER A 20 8.15 17.14 7.69
C SER A 20 8.13 16.83 6.19
N SER A 21 9.29 16.83 5.52
CA SER A 21 9.40 16.45 4.11
C SER A 21 9.30 14.94 3.89
N ARG A 22 9.71 14.14 4.89
CA ARG A 22 9.54 12.66 4.91
C ARG A 22 8.07 12.23 4.87
N LEU A 23 7.18 12.92 5.57
CA LEU A 23 5.73 12.64 5.53
C LEU A 23 5.13 12.71 4.10
N LEU A 24 5.75 13.47 3.20
CA LEU A 24 5.38 13.61 1.79
C LEU A 24 6.08 12.58 0.89
N SER A 25 6.11 11.31 1.28
CA SER A 25 6.63 10.23 0.41
C SER A 25 5.83 10.17 -0.90
N SER A 26 6.44 10.64 -1.99
CA SER A 26 5.87 10.59 -3.34
C SER A 26 5.54 9.16 -3.74
N THR A 27 6.40 8.20 -3.38
CA THR A 27 6.19 6.77 -3.60
C THR A 27 4.98 6.24 -2.83
N GLY A 28 4.84 6.57 -1.54
CA GLY A 28 3.68 6.15 -0.74
C GLY A 28 2.38 6.71 -1.29
N ALA A 29 2.37 7.99 -1.68
CA ALA A 29 1.21 8.62 -2.27
C ALA A 29 0.79 8.00 -3.63
N VAL A 30 1.74 7.56 -4.46
CA VAL A 30 1.42 6.85 -5.72
C VAL A 30 0.71 5.55 -5.44
N LEU A 31 1.15 4.78 -4.43
CA LEU A 31 0.48 3.54 -4.06
C LEU A 31 -0.93 3.79 -3.51
N LEU A 32 -1.14 4.86 -2.75
CA LEU A 32 -2.48 5.27 -2.30
C LEU A 32 -3.39 5.64 -3.48
N VAL A 33 -2.88 6.38 -4.46
CA VAL A 33 -3.62 6.67 -5.70
C VAL A 33 -3.90 5.41 -6.50
N ALA A 34 -2.97 4.46 -6.56
CA ALA A 34 -3.20 3.16 -7.19
C ALA A 34 -4.30 2.37 -6.48
N ILE A 35 -4.34 2.37 -5.14
CA ILE A 35 -5.45 1.78 -4.37
C ILE A 35 -6.78 2.44 -4.76
N TYR A 36 -6.84 3.77 -4.77
CA TYR A 36 -8.04 4.52 -5.12
C TYR A 36 -8.51 4.19 -6.55
N LEU A 37 -7.62 4.28 -7.53
CA LEU A 37 -7.95 4.00 -8.93
C LEU A 37 -8.42 2.55 -9.12
N GLY A 38 -7.76 1.58 -8.46
CA GLY A 38 -8.16 0.18 -8.52
C GLY A 38 -9.53 -0.09 -7.88
N ALA A 39 -9.85 0.60 -6.79
CA ALA A 39 -11.13 0.48 -6.10
C ALA A 39 -12.29 1.14 -6.87
N VAL A 40 -12.02 2.25 -7.56
CA VAL A 40 -13.02 3.06 -8.25
C VAL A 40 -13.27 2.61 -9.70
N ALA A 41 -12.30 1.97 -10.34
CA ALA A 41 -12.43 1.51 -11.73
C ALA A 41 -13.67 0.62 -11.99
N PRO A 42 -14.00 -0.37 -11.14
CA PRO A 42 -15.21 -1.17 -11.32
C PRO A 42 -16.52 -0.37 -11.22
N LEU A 43 -16.55 0.69 -10.39
CA LEU A 43 -17.71 1.57 -10.24
C LEU A 43 -18.02 2.34 -11.53
N HIS A 44 -17.01 2.55 -12.36
CA HIS A 44 -17.11 3.22 -13.66
C HIS A 44 -17.26 2.21 -14.83
N GLY A 45 -17.65 0.96 -14.54
CA GLY A 45 -17.93 -0.06 -15.57
C GLY A 45 -16.67 -0.68 -16.20
N VAL A 46 -15.48 -0.46 -15.64
CA VAL A 46 -14.27 -1.15 -16.09
C VAL A 46 -14.35 -2.61 -15.64
N ARG A 47 -14.39 -3.55 -16.60
CA ARG A 47 -14.50 -5.00 -16.32
C ARG A 47 -13.31 -5.84 -16.78
N ARG A 48 -12.40 -5.29 -17.59
CA ARG A 48 -11.20 -5.99 -18.09
C ARG A 48 -9.96 -5.46 -17.38
N SER A 49 -9.19 -6.36 -16.76
CA SER A 49 -7.93 -6.02 -16.07
C SER A 49 -6.90 -5.35 -16.99
N VAL A 50 -6.90 -5.66 -18.29
CA VAL A 50 -6.05 -4.99 -19.30
C VAL A 50 -6.27 -3.48 -19.32
N LYS A 51 -7.48 -3.00 -19.00
CA LYS A 51 -7.76 -1.56 -18.93
C LYS A 51 -7.15 -0.86 -17.70
N LEU A 52 -6.58 -1.61 -16.75
CA LEU A 52 -5.78 -1.08 -15.64
C LEU A 52 -4.30 -0.97 -16.00
N VAL A 53 -3.85 -1.70 -17.03
CA VAL A 53 -2.43 -1.76 -17.42
C VAL A 53 -1.94 -0.38 -17.87
N ILE A 54 -2.67 0.25 -18.78
CA ILE A 54 -2.29 1.57 -19.32
C ILE A 54 -2.28 2.64 -18.23
N PRO A 55 -3.35 2.82 -17.41
CA PRO A 55 -3.32 3.79 -16.31
C PRO A 55 -2.22 3.51 -15.28
N GLY A 56 -1.99 2.24 -14.94
CA GLY A 56 -0.94 1.85 -13.99
C GLY A 56 0.47 2.17 -14.50
N ALA A 57 0.77 1.78 -15.75
CA ALA A 57 2.04 2.09 -16.41
C ALA A 57 2.23 3.60 -16.58
N ALA A 58 1.18 4.33 -16.98
CA ALA A 58 1.22 5.78 -17.10
C ALA A 58 1.50 6.46 -15.75
N LEU A 59 0.83 6.02 -14.67
CA LEU A 59 1.06 6.54 -13.32
C LEU A 59 2.50 6.31 -12.85
N ALA A 60 3.04 5.11 -13.10
CA ALA A 60 4.40 4.73 -12.76
C ALA A 60 5.42 5.57 -13.53
N ALA A 61 5.31 5.59 -14.86
CA ALA A 61 6.20 6.34 -15.75
C ALA A 61 6.17 7.83 -15.43
N TRP A 62 4.98 8.40 -15.26
CA TRP A 62 4.82 9.82 -14.92
C TRP A 62 5.51 10.17 -13.61
N THR A 63 5.39 9.34 -12.58
CA THR A 63 6.06 9.57 -11.29
C THR A 63 7.59 9.53 -11.45
N GLN A 64 8.12 8.54 -12.16
CA GLN A 64 9.57 8.41 -12.36
C GLN A 64 10.15 9.53 -13.22
N VAL A 65 9.41 10.00 -14.23
CA VAL A 65 9.82 11.16 -15.04
C VAL A 65 9.95 12.42 -14.19
N TRP A 66 8.99 12.68 -13.29
CA TRP A 66 9.08 13.82 -12.37
C TRP A 66 10.22 13.69 -11.35
N ALA A 67 10.44 12.48 -10.82
CA ALA A 67 11.57 12.22 -9.93
C ALA A 67 12.90 12.48 -10.67
N ALA A 68 13.08 11.92 -11.87
CA ALA A 68 14.27 12.13 -12.69
C ALA A 68 14.49 13.61 -13.04
N LEU A 69 13.43 14.34 -13.38
CA LEU A 69 13.52 15.78 -13.67
C LEU A 69 14.01 16.57 -12.46
N ILE A 70 13.49 16.29 -11.27
CA ILE A 70 13.89 16.99 -10.04
C ILE A 70 15.31 16.58 -9.61
N THR A 71 15.68 15.32 -9.79
CA THR A 71 17.07 14.84 -9.60
C THR A 71 18.03 15.60 -10.54
N PHE A 72 17.67 15.76 -11.82
CA PHE A 72 18.45 16.52 -12.79
C PHE A 72 18.62 17.99 -12.35
N ILE A 73 17.53 18.68 -12.01
CA ILE A 73 17.57 20.07 -11.53
C ILE A 73 18.44 20.16 -10.27
N SER A 74 18.28 19.23 -9.33
CA SER A 74 19.02 19.24 -8.07
C SER A 74 20.53 19.02 -8.27
N GLY A 75 20.91 18.11 -9.17
CA GLY A 75 22.31 17.84 -9.50
C GLY A 75 22.96 18.96 -10.31
N ALA A 76 22.27 19.45 -11.35
CA ALA A 76 22.77 20.49 -12.25
C ALA A 76 22.96 21.85 -11.57
N PHE A 77 22.09 22.19 -10.62
CA PHE A 77 22.17 23.43 -9.84
C PHE A 77 22.80 23.26 -8.44
N GLU A 78 23.37 22.08 -8.17
CA GLU A 78 24.05 21.76 -6.90
C GLU A 78 23.22 22.07 -5.64
N LEU A 79 21.91 21.80 -5.70
CA LEU A 79 20.97 22.15 -4.64
C LEU A 79 21.22 21.30 -3.39
N GLN A 80 21.98 21.86 -2.44
CA GLN A 80 22.44 21.11 -1.26
C GLN A 80 21.33 20.63 -0.33
N ARG A 81 20.18 21.32 -0.36
CA ARG A 81 19.00 20.99 0.47
C ARG A 81 18.06 19.96 -0.15
N SER A 82 18.27 19.60 -1.42
CA SER A 82 17.43 18.62 -2.11
C SER A 82 17.95 17.20 -1.85
N HIS A 83 17.05 16.31 -1.45
CA HIS A 83 17.38 14.89 -1.24
C HIS A 83 17.27 14.06 -2.51
N PHE A 84 16.85 14.65 -3.63
CA PHE A 84 16.73 13.96 -4.92
C PHE A 84 18.10 13.72 -5.58
N ALA A 85 19.06 14.62 -5.38
CA ALA A 85 20.43 14.46 -5.86
C ALA A 85 21.36 14.15 -4.68
N SER A 86 22.12 13.06 -4.83
CA SER A 86 23.20 12.72 -3.90
C SER A 86 24.34 13.73 -4.02
N PRO A 87 25.21 13.84 -3.00
CA PRO A 87 26.40 14.69 -3.10
C PRO A 87 27.28 14.36 -4.32
N GLN A 88 27.30 13.11 -4.78
CA GLN A 88 28.07 12.68 -5.95
C GLN A 88 27.43 13.10 -7.28
N ASP A 89 26.17 13.51 -7.31
CA ASP A 89 25.49 13.98 -8.53
C ASP A 89 25.78 15.45 -8.85
N ARG A 90 26.33 16.20 -7.89
CA ARG A 90 26.53 17.65 -8.00
C ARG A 90 27.81 17.94 -8.77
N GLY A 91 27.69 18.60 -9.92
CA GLY A 91 28.81 18.90 -10.82
C GLY A 91 29.41 17.68 -11.56
N ASN A 92 28.99 16.45 -11.23
CA ASN A 92 29.44 15.22 -11.87
C ASN A 92 28.37 14.64 -12.80
N TRP A 93 28.44 15.06 -14.07
CA TRP A 93 27.49 14.68 -15.11
C TRP A 93 27.43 13.18 -15.39
N ALA A 94 28.54 12.46 -15.21
CA ALA A 94 28.57 11.01 -15.42
C ALA A 94 27.80 10.27 -14.34
N HIS A 95 27.99 10.66 -13.06
CA HIS A 95 27.24 10.07 -11.95
C HIS A 95 25.76 10.46 -12.01
N LEU A 96 25.46 11.73 -12.29
CA LEU A 96 24.09 12.20 -12.48
C LEU A 96 23.39 11.45 -13.61
N GLY A 97 24.05 11.25 -14.76
CA GLY A 97 23.52 10.46 -15.87
C GLY A 97 23.19 9.02 -15.47
N GLY A 98 24.08 8.38 -14.69
CA GLY A 98 23.83 7.05 -14.12
C GLY A 98 22.64 7.01 -13.17
N HIS A 99 22.50 8.02 -12.31
CA HIS A 99 21.37 8.12 -11.38
C HIS A 99 20.03 8.33 -12.13
N LEU A 100 20.02 9.18 -13.16
CA LEU A 100 18.84 9.38 -14.02
C LEU A 100 18.45 8.09 -14.77
N LEU A 101 19.44 7.35 -15.28
CA LEU A 101 19.19 6.04 -15.88
C LEU A 101 18.58 5.07 -14.86
N GLY A 102 19.02 5.13 -13.60
CA GLY A 102 18.42 4.39 -12.49
C GLY A 102 16.92 4.64 -12.34
N HIS A 103 16.48 5.91 -12.40
CA HIS A 103 15.05 6.25 -12.39
C HIS A 103 14.29 5.66 -13.59
N MET A 104 14.88 5.67 -14.79
CA MET A 104 14.25 5.09 -15.98
C MET A 104 14.11 3.57 -15.87
N LEU A 105 15.14 2.88 -15.39
CA LEU A 105 15.11 1.44 -15.15
C LEU A 105 14.12 1.05 -14.05
N ALA A 106 13.92 1.92 -13.05
CA ALA A 106 12.95 1.72 -11.97
C ALA A 106 11.48 1.79 -12.44
N ILE A 107 11.18 2.32 -13.64
CA ILE A 107 9.82 2.35 -14.20
C ILE A 107 9.22 0.95 -14.24
N ILE A 108 9.99 -0.06 -14.66
CA ILE A 108 9.51 -1.43 -14.85
C ILE A 108 9.06 -2.05 -13.52
N PRO A 109 9.93 -2.22 -12.50
CA PRO A 109 9.53 -2.81 -11.23
C PRO A 109 8.44 -1.98 -10.54
N PHE A 110 8.48 -0.64 -10.65
CA PHE A 110 7.47 0.22 -10.05
C PHE A 110 6.09 0.05 -10.71
N SER A 111 6.07 -0.12 -12.04
CA SER A 111 4.84 -0.45 -12.79
C SER A 111 4.26 -1.78 -12.33
N VAL A 112 5.10 -2.81 -12.14
CA VAL A 112 4.64 -4.12 -11.64
C VAL A 112 3.96 -3.97 -10.28
N VAL A 113 4.57 -3.23 -9.34
CA VAL A 113 3.99 -2.99 -8.01
C VAL A 113 2.65 -2.26 -8.11
N ILE A 114 2.59 -1.17 -8.89
CA ILE A 114 1.34 -0.41 -9.09
C ILE A 114 0.24 -1.30 -9.69
N LEU A 115 0.58 -2.13 -10.67
CA LEU A 115 -0.37 -3.04 -11.28
C LEU A 115 -0.87 -4.09 -10.30
N LEU A 116 -0.01 -4.65 -9.45
CA LEU A 116 -0.42 -5.57 -8.38
C LEU A 116 -1.39 -4.89 -7.42
N VAL A 117 -1.09 -3.67 -6.96
CA VAL A 117 -1.97 -2.87 -6.09
C VAL A 117 -3.35 -2.66 -6.73
N MET A 118 -3.37 -2.18 -7.98
CA MET A 118 -4.61 -1.92 -8.72
C MET A 118 -5.39 -3.20 -8.98
N ALA A 119 -4.71 -4.29 -9.38
CA ALA A 119 -5.33 -5.56 -9.69
C ALA A 119 -5.98 -6.20 -8.45
N THR A 120 -5.33 -6.11 -7.28
CA THR A 120 -5.91 -6.60 -6.02
C THR A 120 -7.21 -5.87 -5.71
N MET A 121 -7.23 -4.54 -5.76
CA MET A 121 -8.45 -3.75 -5.53
C MET A 121 -9.54 -4.05 -6.55
N PHE A 122 -9.16 -4.21 -7.82
CA PHE A 122 -10.08 -4.59 -8.87
C PHE A 122 -10.71 -5.97 -8.65
N LEU A 123 -9.93 -6.94 -8.15
CA LEU A 123 -10.42 -8.28 -7.85
C LEU A 123 -11.44 -8.28 -6.69
N LEU A 124 -11.23 -7.43 -5.68
CA LEU A 124 -12.14 -7.31 -4.53
C LEU A 124 -13.56 -6.90 -4.92
N TRP A 125 -13.76 -6.28 -6.10
CA TRP A 125 -15.09 -5.95 -6.59
C TRP A 125 -16.03 -7.15 -6.72
N ARG A 126 -15.49 -8.38 -6.85
CA ARG A 126 -16.30 -9.61 -6.80
C ARG A 126 -17.06 -9.78 -5.48
N TRP A 127 -16.56 -9.15 -4.41
CA TRP A 127 -17.22 -9.04 -3.11
C TRP A 127 -17.24 -7.56 -2.71
N PRO A 128 -18.19 -6.74 -3.22
CA PRO A 128 -18.14 -5.28 -3.11
C PRO A 128 -17.93 -4.76 -1.68
N ILE A 129 -18.53 -5.44 -0.69
CA ILE A 129 -18.40 -5.13 0.74
C ILE A 129 -16.96 -5.20 1.26
N THR A 130 -16.05 -5.86 0.54
CA THR A 130 -14.62 -6.04 0.90
C THR A 130 -13.71 -4.97 0.30
N VAL A 131 -14.16 -4.20 -0.69
CA VAL A 131 -13.31 -3.21 -1.40
C VAL A 131 -12.82 -2.12 -0.45
N ALA A 132 -13.73 -1.50 0.30
CA ALA A 132 -13.38 -0.46 1.26
C ALA A 132 -12.46 -0.99 2.39
N PRO A 133 -12.78 -2.11 3.07
CA PRO A 133 -11.85 -2.79 3.98
C PRO A 133 -10.47 -3.06 3.38
N GLY A 134 -10.42 -3.62 2.17
CA GLY A 134 -9.17 -3.91 1.48
C GLY A 134 -8.32 -2.67 1.22
N ALA A 135 -8.95 -1.58 0.78
CA ALA A 135 -8.30 -0.30 0.55
C ALA A 135 -7.76 0.33 1.84
N VAL A 136 -8.56 0.33 2.93
CA VAL A 136 -8.15 0.85 4.24
C VAL A 136 -6.96 0.07 4.79
N LEU A 137 -7.02 -1.27 4.73
CA LEU A 137 -5.92 -2.12 5.20
C LEU A 137 -4.64 -1.89 4.40
N GLY A 138 -4.76 -1.71 3.08
CA GLY A 138 -3.63 -1.38 2.22
C GLY A 138 -3.03 -0.02 2.55
N ALA A 139 -3.88 0.99 2.74
CA ALA A 139 -3.45 2.32 3.13
C ALA A 139 -2.71 2.32 4.49
N LEU A 140 -3.25 1.63 5.50
CA LEU A 140 -2.61 1.51 6.81
C LEU A 140 -1.22 0.86 6.71
N VAL A 141 -1.10 -0.23 5.95
CA VAL A 141 0.19 -0.92 5.74
C VAL A 141 1.18 -0.03 4.99
N ILE A 142 0.76 0.63 3.92
CA ILE A 142 1.62 1.53 3.13
C ILE A 142 2.10 2.70 3.98
N VAL A 143 1.19 3.39 4.68
CA VAL A 143 1.55 4.54 5.51
C VAL A 143 2.51 4.11 6.62
N ARG A 144 2.24 2.98 7.29
CA ARG A 144 3.15 2.44 8.31
C ARG A 144 4.52 2.08 7.73
N PHE A 145 4.55 1.39 6.59
CA PHE A 145 5.79 1.01 5.92
C PHE A 145 6.66 2.24 5.64
N PHE A 146 6.08 3.31 5.07
CA PHE A 146 6.84 4.52 4.78
C PHE A 146 7.20 5.30 6.04
N ALA A 147 6.35 5.33 7.07
CA ALA A 147 6.71 5.95 8.35
C ALA A 147 7.95 5.29 8.96
N GLU A 148 8.01 3.95 8.95
CA GLU A 148 9.16 3.19 9.46
C GLU A 148 10.39 3.31 8.56
N ALA A 149 10.21 3.18 7.24
CA ALA A 149 11.30 3.30 6.27
C ALA A 149 11.98 4.68 6.28
N LEU A 150 11.24 5.72 6.71
CA LEU A 150 11.74 7.08 6.85
C LEU A 150 12.22 7.39 8.28
N GLY A 151 12.34 6.38 9.14
CA GLY A 151 12.89 6.52 10.49
C GLY A 151 12.02 7.32 11.45
N MET A 152 10.71 7.41 11.21
CA MET A 152 9.80 8.07 12.16
C MET A 152 9.75 7.31 13.50
N ALA A 153 9.40 8.02 14.57
CA ALA A 153 9.27 7.45 15.90
C ALA A 153 8.32 6.23 15.92
N ALA A 154 8.69 5.21 16.69
CA ALA A 154 7.94 3.95 16.78
C ALA A 154 6.48 4.17 17.22
N THR A 155 6.20 5.16 18.07
CA THR A 155 4.85 5.53 18.49
C THR A 155 4.00 6.07 17.32
N THR A 156 4.58 6.92 16.48
CA THR A 156 3.92 7.47 15.29
C THR A 156 3.65 6.38 14.25
N SER A 157 4.61 5.47 14.05
CA SER A 157 4.45 4.32 13.15
C SER A 157 3.41 3.31 13.65
N ALA A 158 3.38 3.05 14.96
CA ALA A 158 2.43 2.13 15.58
C ALA A 158 0.98 2.61 15.53
N ALA A 159 0.75 3.93 15.45
CA ALA A 159 -0.59 4.50 15.27
C ALA A 159 -1.29 3.99 13.99
N TRP A 160 -0.51 3.59 12.97
CA TRP A 160 -0.99 3.03 11.71
C TRP A 160 -1.13 1.50 11.78
N SER A 161 -1.76 1.00 12.85
CA SER A 161 -1.91 -0.44 13.09
C SER A 161 -2.94 -1.08 12.16
N SER A 162 -2.47 -1.87 11.18
CA SER A 162 -3.34 -2.65 10.30
C SER A 162 -4.07 -3.79 11.02
N SER A 163 -3.56 -4.25 12.17
CA SER A 163 -4.25 -5.23 13.04
C SER A 163 -5.52 -4.64 13.65
N VAL A 164 -5.45 -3.40 14.17
CA VAL A 164 -6.65 -2.68 14.64
C VAL A 164 -7.59 -2.41 13.46
N GLY A 165 -7.03 -2.03 12.31
CA GLY A 165 -7.78 -1.89 11.06
C GLY A 165 -8.57 -3.15 10.69
N LEU A 166 -7.98 -4.35 10.87
CA LEU A 166 -8.67 -5.62 10.60
C LEU A 166 -9.89 -5.80 11.51
N LEU A 167 -9.77 -5.48 12.80
CA LEU A 167 -10.89 -5.55 13.74
C LEU A 167 -12.02 -4.61 13.33
N LEU A 168 -11.68 -3.37 12.97
CA LEU A 168 -12.65 -2.39 12.48
C LEU A 168 -13.31 -2.86 11.18
N CYS A 169 -12.56 -3.50 10.28
CA CYS A 169 -13.10 -4.10 9.06
C CYS A 169 -14.07 -5.25 9.36
N ALA A 170 -13.80 -6.05 10.39
CA ALA A 170 -14.69 -7.14 10.82
C ALA A 170 -16.00 -6.61 11.42
N ILE A 171 -15.92 -5.56 12.25
CA ILE A 171 -17.10 -4.86 12.79
C ILE A 171 -17.90 -4.24 11.64
N TYR A 172 -17.23 -3.51 10.73
CA TYR A 172 -17.85 -2.93 9.54
C TYR A 172 -18.57 -3.99 8.72
N LEU A 173 -17.91 -5.11 8.41
CA LEU A 173 -18.48 -6.19 7.63
C LEU A 173 -19.80 -6.69 8.23
N GLY A 174 -19.85 -6.91 9.55
CA GLY A 174 -21.08 -7.31 10.23
C GLY A 174 -22.14 -6.22 10.30
N GLY A 175 -21.72 -4.97 10.49
CA GLY A 175 -22.63 -3.81 10.63
C GLY A 175 -23.33 -3.40 9.33
N VAL A 176 -22.66 -3.51 8.18
CA VAL A 176 -23.25 -3.12 6.88
C VAL A 176 -23.77 -4.30 6.05
N ALA A 177 -23.51 -5.54 6.50
CA ALA A 177 -23.86 -6.78 5.80
C ALA A 177 -25.31 -6.82 5.27
N SER A 178 -26.29 -6.44 6.10
CA SER A 178 -27.71 -6.45 5.74
C SER A 178 -28.02 -5.53 4.56
N GLY A 179 -27.39 -4.35 4.50
CA GLY A 179 -27.51 -3.40 3.39
C GLY A 179 -26.99 -3.93 2.05
N TYR A 180 -26.15 -4.97 2.08
CA TYR A 180 -25.66 -5.68 0.90
C TYR A 180 -26.35 -7.04 0.66
N GLY A 181 -27.47 -7.31 1.35
CA GLY A 181 -28.26 -8.54 1.20
C GLY A 181 -27.72 -9.75 1.96
N PHE A 182 -26.72 -9.56 2.85
CA PHE A 182 -26.18 -10.64 3.68
C PHE A 182 -26.98 -10.78 4.98
N THR A 183 -27.95 -11.68 4.98
CA THR A 183 -28.87 -11.94 6.10
C THR A 183 -28.54 -13.22 6.87
N ARG A 184 -27.42 -13.89 6.60
CA ARG A 184 -26.99 -15.09 7.37
C ARG A 184 -25.49 -15.01 7.66
N TYR A 185 -25.09 -15.38 8.88
CA TYR A 185 -23.69 -15.36 9.30
C TYR A 185 -22.78 -16.21 8.39
N ARG A 186 -23.28 -17.31 7.82
CA ARG A 186 -22.53 -18.16 6.88
C ARG A 186 -22.14 -17.42 5.60
N GLN A 187 -22.93 -16.44 5.16
CA GLN A 187 -22.65 -15.67 3.95
C GLN A 187 -21.49 -14.69 4.15
N LEU A 188 -21.16 -14.34 5.41
CA LEU A 188 -20.04 -13.47 5.73
C LEU A 188 -18.68 -14.19 5.74
N LEU A 189 -18.66 -15.51 5.69
CA LEU A 189 -17.42 -16.28 5.77
C LEU A 189 -16.48 -15.95 4.61
N VAL A 190 -16.97 -15.98 3.37
CA VAL A 190 -16.15 -15.69 2.18
C VAL A 190 -15.63 -14.25 2.20
N PRO A 191 -16.47 -13.20 2.39
CA PRO A 191 -15.97 -11.83 2.55
C PRO A 191 -14.93 -11.67 3.67
N ALA A 192 -15.12 -12.32 4.82
CA ALA A 192 -14.17 -12.24 5.92
C ALA A 192 -12.83 -12.93 5.60
N LEU A 193 -12.85 -14.09 4.96
CA LEU A 193 -11.64 -14.77 4.46
C LEU A 193 -10.90 -13.90 3.43
N VAL A 194 -11.65 -13.27 2.51
CA VAL A 194 -11.09 -12.34 1.53
C VAL A 194 -10.43 -11.14 2.21
N ILE A 195 -11.06 -10.54 3.22
CA ILE A 195 -10.46 -9.46 4.02
C ILE A 195 -9.18 -9.92 4.72
N GLY A 196 -9.19 -11.10 5.37
CA GLY A 196 -8.02 -11.64 6.06
C GLY A 196 -6.84 -11.93 5.14
N LEU A 197 -7.10 -12.52 3.97
CA LEU A 197 -6.08 -12.76 2.94
C LEU A 197 -5.57 -11.45 2.32
N THR A 198 -6.47 -10.48 2.10
CA THR A 198 -6.10 -9.15 1.56
C THR A 198 -5.19 -8.41 2.53
N TRP A 199 -5.50 -8.44 3.83
CA TRP A 199 -4.63 -7.87 4.85
C TRP A 199 -3.22 -8.46 4.77
N ARG A 200 -3.10 -9.78 4.70
CA ARG A 200 -1.79 -10.45 4.60
C ARG A 200 -1.10 -10.22 3.27
N PHE A 201 -1.85 -10.04 2.18
CA PHE A 201 -1.28 -9.65 0.90
C PHE A 201 -0.55 -8.30 1.00
N TRP A 202 -1.15 -7.33 1.69
CA TRP A 202 -0.50 -6.03 1.90
C TRP A 202 0.77 -6.13 2.73
N VAL A 203 0.74 -6.92 3.80
CA VAL A 203 1.92 -7.19 4.64
C VAL A 203 3.02 -7.87 3.83
N LEU A 204 2.66 -8.85 3.01
CA LEU A 204 3.61 -9.53 2.12
C LEU A 204 4.22 -8.56 1.11
N LEU A 205 3.41 -7.69 0.50
CA LEU A 205 3.91 -6.68 -0.45
C LEU A 205 4.91 -5.74 0.23
N ALA A 206 4.63 -5.28 1.46
CA ALA A 206 5.55 -4.45 2.24
C ALA A 206 6.86 -5.19 2.60
N ALA A 207 6.77 -6.47 2.95
CA ALA A 207 7.94 -7.32 3.21
C ALA A 207 8.79 -7.49 1.93
N MET A 208 8.16 -7.74 0.77
CA MET A 208 8.86 -7.83 -0.51
C MET A 208 9.54 -6.52 -0.89
N LEU A 209 8.90 -5.36 -0.64
CA LEU A 209 9.51 -4.06 -0.87
C LEU A 209 10.73 -3.81 0.03
N SER A 210 10.67 -4.21 1.31
CA SER A 210 11.84 -4.15 2.22
C SER A 210 12.96 -5.08 1.77
N ALA A 211 12.63 -6.27 1.28
CA ALA A 211 13.61 -7.23 0.80
C ALA A 211 14.30 -6.77 -0.49
N ALA A 212 13.56 -6.11 -1.40
CA ALA A 212 14.09 -5.58 -2.65
C ALA A 212 14.98 -4.35 -2.47
N VAL A 213 14.81 -3.61 -1.36
CA VAL A 213 15.56 -2.39 -1.07
C VAL A 213 16.15 -2.49 0.35
N PRO A 214 17.38 -3.03 0.50
CA PRO A 214 17.98 -3.37 1.79
C PRO A 214 18.12 -2.20 2.78
N SER A 215 18.03 -0.95 2.31
CA SER A 215 18.02 0.25 3.14
C SER A 215 16.70 0.44 3.92
N PHE A 216 15.60 -0.20 3.50
CA PHE A 216 14.33 -0.15 4.21
C PHE A 216 14.29 -1.23 5.29
N LYS A 217 14.64 -0.84 6.52
CA LYS A 217 14.40 -1.65 7.72
C LYS A 217 13.01 -1.33 8.25
N THR A 218 12.10 -2.29 8.16
CA THR A 218 10.74 -2.14 8.67
C THR A 218 10.38 -3.32 9.57
N HIS A 219 9.36 -3.18 10.41
CA HIS A 219 8.90 -4.29 11.25
C HIS A 219 8.33 -5.46 10.41
N PHE A 220 7.99 -5.21 9.14
CA PHE A 220 7.49 -6.24 8.24
C PHE A 220 8.60 -7.20 7.81
N PHE A 221 9.81 -6.69 7.58
CA PHE A 221 10.96 -7.51 7.19
C PHE A 221 12.28 -6.78 7.48
N ASP A 222 13.19 -7.46 8.16
CA ASP A 222 14.55 -6.98 8.44
C ASP A 222 15.58 -7.73 7.57
N PRO A 223 16.13 -7.07 6.53
CA PRO A 223 17.12 -7.66 5.63
C PRO A 223 18.49 -7.89 6.29
N SER A 224 18.77 -7.27 7.45
CA SER A 224 20.07 -7.43 8.14
C SER A 224 20.27 -8.82 8.77
N GLN A 225 19.20 -9.60 8.90
CA GLN A 225 19.23 -10.97 9.39
C GLN A 225 19.46 -12.01 8.27
N GLY A 226 19.90 -11.57 7.09
CA GLY A 226 20.18 -12.42 5.92
C GLY A 226 18.97 -12.60 5.00
N THR A 227 19.25 -12.58 3.69
CA THR A 227 18.28 -12.75 2.59
C THR A 227 18.21 -14.20 2.13
N ASP A 228 17.98 -15.13 3.05
CA ASP A 228 17.79 -16.53 2.67
C ASP A 228 16.43 -16.73 2.01
N ALA A 229 16.42 -17.29 0.80
CA ALA A 229 15.21 -17.63 0.06
C ALA A 229 14.23 -18.47 0.92
N SER A 230 14.75 -19.27 1.86
CA SER A 230 13.98 -20.05 2.82
C SER A 230 13.14 -19.19 3.80
N ARG A 231 13.62 -18.00 4.20
CA ARG A 231 12.83 -17.04 5.02
C ARG A 231 11.68 -16.47 4.22
N LEU A 232 11.90 -16.12 2.95
CA LEU A 232 10.85 -15.60 2.07
C LEU A 232 9.78 -16.68 1.81
N THR A 233 10.18 -17.93 1.56
CA THR A 233 9.24 -19.04 1.35
C THR A 233 8.45 -19.37 2.62
N ARG A 234 9.08 -19.31 3.81
CA ARG A 234 8.40 -19.51 5.10
C ARG A 234 7.39 -18.38 5.38
N TYR A 235 7.72 -17.15 4.98
CA TYR A 235 6.81 -16.01 5.04
C TYR A 235 5.60 -16.18 4.11
N ILE A 236 5.81 -16.68 2.89
CA ILE A 236 4.73 -16.92 1.91
C ILE A 236 3.81 -18.09 2.34
N ALA A 237 4.36 -19.23 2.73
CA ALA A 237 3.57 -20.41 3.04
C ALA A 237 2.93 -20.35 4.45
N GLY A 238 3.68 -19.84 5.44
CA GLY A 238 3.24 -19.76 6.84
C GLY A 238 2.50 -18.47 7.16
N GLU A 239 3.13 -17.32 6.91
CA GLU A 239 2.58 -16.03 7.37
C GLU A 239 1.50 -15.44 6.48
N PHE A 240 1.59 -15.62 5.16
CA PHE A 240 0.57 -15.10 4.26
C PHE A 240 -0.70 -15.95 4.28
N LEU A 241 -0.59 -17.25 3.94
CA LEU A 241 -1.74 -18.14 3.81
C LEU A 241 -2.38 -18.48 5.16
N ALA A 242 -1.61 -19.08 6.09
CA ALA A 242 -2.19 -19.56 7.34
C ALA A 242 -2.68 -18.39 8.20
N ALA A 243 -1.86 -17.36 8.41
CA ALA A 243 -2.27 -16.23 9.23
C ALA A 243 -3.39 -15.40 8.57
N GLY A 244 -3.47 -15.38 7.23
CA GLY A 244 -4.58 -14.74 6.51
C GLY A 244 -5.90 -15.50 6.68
N LEU A 245 -5.85 -16.84 6.64
CA LEU A 245 -6.99 -17.69 6.93
C LEU A 245 -7.46 -17.54 8.39
N PHE A 246 -6.55 -17.60 9.36
CA PHE A 246 -6.88 -17.40 10.77
C PHE A 246 -7.46 -16.01 11.02
N ALA A 247 -6.87 -14.96 10.44
CA ALA A 247 -7.40 -13.61 10.51
C ALA A 247 -8.81 -13.51 9.92
N GLY A 248 -9.06 -14.19 8.80
CA GLY A 248 -10.37 -14.22 8.17
C GLY A 248 -11.42 -14.97 9.00
N ILE A 249 -11.07 -16.10 9.60
CA ILE A 249 -11.94 -16.85 10.52
C ILE A 249 -12.27 -16.00 11.75
N PHE A 250 -11.26 -15.33 12.30
CA PHE A 250 -11.45 -14.44 13.44
C PHE A 250 -12.35 -13.23 13.10
N ALA A 251 -12.09 -12.59 11.95
CA ALA A 251 -12.93 -11.52 11.42
C ALA A 251 -14.37 -11.98 11.17
N TRP A 252 -14.55 -13.21 10.68
CA TRP A 252 -15.87 -13.81 10.50
C TRP A 252 -16.62 -13.95 11.84
N GLY A 253 -15.95 -14.41 12.90
CA GLY A 253 -16.54 -14.51 14.24
C GLY A 253 -17.06 -13.16 14.74
N ILE A 254 -16.24 -12.11 14.63
CA ILE A 254 -16.62 -10.74 15.01
C ILE A 254 -17.76 -10.22 14.13
N ALA A 255 -17.70 -10.42 12.82
CA ALA A 255 -18.73 -9.97 11.89
C ALA A 255 -20.06 -10.68 12.14
N ALA A 256 -20.03 -11.98 12.42
CA ALA A 256 -21.21 -12.78 12.76
C ALA A 256 -21.85 -12.32 14.08
N TRP A 257 -21.03 -12.03 15.09
CA TRP A 257 -21.50 -11.46 16.35
C TRP A 257 -22.13 -10.07 16.14
N THR A 258 -21.44 -9.18 15.42
CA THR A 258 -21.93 -7.82 15.11
C THR A 258 -23.25 -7.87 14.34
N LEU A 259 -23.36 -8.74 13.32
CA LEU A 259 -24.60 -8.91 12.55
C LEU A 259 -25.77 -9.39 13.41
N ARG A 260 -25.51 -10.19 14.46
CA ARG A 260 -26.57 -10.60 15.41
C ARG A 260 -27.04 -9.43 16.26
N VAL A 261 -26.11 -8.59 16.72
CA VAL A 261 -26.42 -7.43 17.57
C VAL A 261 -27.19 -6.35 16.80
N VAL A 262 -26.87 -6.16 15.51
CA VAL A 262 -27.44 -5.09 14.67
C VAL A 262 -28.79 -5.49 14.03
N ARG A 263 -29.20 -6.76 14.09
CA ARG A 263 -30.49 -7.18 13.52
C ARG A 263 -31.68 -6.68 14.34
N PRO A 264 -32.74 -6.17 13.68
CA PRO A 264 -34.02 -5.92 14.35
C PRO A 264 -34.63 -7.24 14.86
N ALA A 265 -35.30 -7.19 16.02
CA ALA A 265 -35.90 -8.36 16.68
C ALA A 265 -36.96 -9.09 15.82
N ASP A 266 -37.54 -8.42 14.82
CA ASP A 266 -38.68 -8.93 14.05
C ASP A 266 -38.30 -9.87 12.88
N GLU A 267 -37.02 -9.99 12.53
CA GLU A 267 -36.53 -10.92 11.49
C GLU A 267 -36.20 -12.33 12.04
N VAL A 268 -36.38 -12.55 13.35
CA VAL A 268 -36.25 -13.88 13.96
C VAL A 268 -37.59 -14.59 13.84
N ARG A 269 -37.92 -15.10 12.65
CA ARG A 269 -38.90 -16.20 12.54
C ARG A 269 -38.16 -17.52 12.26
N PRO A 270 -38.61 -18.61 12.92
CA PRO A 270 -37.93 -19.89 12.95
C PRO A 270 -37.73 -20.53 11.57
#